data_AF-A0A9D5WEM0-F1
#
_entry.id   AF-A0A9D5WEM0-F1
#
_cell.length_a   1.000
_cell.length_b   1.000
_cell.length_c   1.000
_cell.angle_alpha   90.00
_cell.angle_beta   90.00
_cell.angle_gamma   90.00
#
_symmetry.space_group_name_H-M   'P 1'
#
loop_
_entity.id
_entity.type
_entity.pdbx_description
1 polymer ?
#
loop_
_entity_poly.entity_id
_entity_poly.type
_entity_poly.pdbx_seq_one_letter_code
_entity_poly.pdbx_strand_id
1 'polypeptide(L)'
;MKGELEEAVQALPFRHISILRPLLLLRPGSTRGGERLAAAVLRGLGALGLLRAFRPMPTSVVARCMHALSTSQHSGILEPRDIWPYAD
;
A
#
# COMPACT_ATOMS: atom_id res chain seq x y z
N MET A 1 1.46 -18.59 1.72
CA MET A 1 0.60 -18.01 0.66
C MET A 1 1.12 -16.72 0.03
N LYS A 2 1.28 -15.57 0.75
CA LYS A 2 1.71 -14.32 0.06
C LYS A 2 3.17 -14.37 -0.48
N GLY A 3 4.10 -14.98 0.26
CA GLY A 3 5.49 -15.14 -0.19
C GLY A 3 5.64 -16.09 -1.39
N GLU A 4 4.97 -17.24 -1.36
CA GLU A 4 4.94 -18.21 -2.47
C GLU A 4 4.42 -17.58 -3.78
N LEU A 5 3.42 -16.69 -3.70
CA LEU A 5 2.91 -15.98 -4.86
C LEU A 5 3.97 -15.03 -5.44
N GLU A 6 4.69 -14.31 -4.59
CA GLU A 6 5.73 -13.37 -5.04
C GLU A 6 6.87 -14.12 -5.72
N GLU A 7 7.29 -15.26 -5.19
CA GLU A 7 8.29 -16.14 -5.81
C GLU A 7 7.78 -16.70 -7.16
N ALA A 8 6.55 -17.20 -7.20
CA ALA A 8 5.96 -17.73 -8.42
C ALA A 8 5.82 -16.66 -9.52
N VAL A 9 5.42 -15.43 -9.15
CA VAL A 9 5.32 -14.31 -10.09
C VAL A 9 6.69 -13.87 -10.59
N GLN A 10 7.71 -13.83 -9.72
CA GLN A 10 9.08 -13.52 -10.13
C GLN A 10 9.69 -14.55 -11.10
N ALA A 11 9.22 -15.80 -11.08
CA ALA A 11 9.64 -16.84 -12.01
C ALA A 11 9.00 -16.73 -13.42
N LEU A 12 8.00 -15.86 -13.60
CA LEU A 12 7.35 -15.67 -14.90
C LEU A 12 8.23 -14.83 -15.83
N PRO A 13 8.17 -15.06 -17.16
CA PRO A 13 9.02 -14.38 -18.13
C PRO A 13 8.53 -12.96 -18.47
N PHE A 14 8.10 -12.20 -17.46
CA PHE A 14 7.76 -10.79 -17.65
C PHE A 14 9.03 -9.94 -17.74
N ARG A 15 9.04 -9.00 -18.67
CA ARG A 15 10.16 -8.06 -18.86
C ARG A 15 10.37 -7.16 -17.64
N HIS A 16 9.27 -6.77 -16.96
CA HIS A 16 9.30 -5.94 -15.76
C HIS A 16 8.27 -6.43 -14.75
N ILE A 17 8.67 -6.55 -13.48
CA ILE A 17 7.83 -6.99 -12.38
C ILE A 17 8.05 -6.06 -11.19
N SER A 18 6.99 -5.35 -10.77
CA SER A 18 7.01 -4.51 -9.57
C SER A 18 5.99 -5.07 -8.57
N ILE A 19 6.44 -5.42 -7.37
CA ILE A 19 5.60 -5.99 -6.29
C ILE A 19 5.49 -4.96 -5.17
N LEU A 20 4.30 -4.38 -4.99
CA LEU A 20 4.06 -3.39 -3.93
C LEU A 20 3.52 -4.10 -2.68
N ARG A 21 4.12 -3.83 -1.52
CA ARG A 21 3.71 -4.38 -0.22
C ARG A 21 3.15 -3.30 0.71
N PRO A 22 1.97 -2.72 0.44
CA PRO A 22 1.34 -1.80 1.39
C PRO A 22 0.93 -2.55 2.67
N LEU A 23 1.01 -1.87 3.82
CA LEU A 23 0.61 -2.42 5.12
C LEU A 23 -0.92 -2.52 5.25
N LEU A 24 -1.60 -1.37 5.30
CA LEU A 24 -3.04 -1.26 5.46
C LEU A 24 -3.55 -0.21 4.48
N LEU A 25 -4.63 -0.52 3.75
CA LEU A 25 -5.19 0.38 2.74
C LEU A 25 -6.45 1.08 3.23
N LEU A 26 -6.53 2.38 3.01
CA LEU A 26 -7.72 3.19 3.24
C LEU A 26 -8.52 3.31 1.92
N ARG A 27 -9.74 2.76 1.89
CA ARG A 27 -10.61 2.74 0.72
C ARG A 27 -11.68 3.84 0.82
N PRO A 28 -11.82 4.73 -0.18
CA PRO A 28 -12.96 5.64 -0.22
C PRO A 28 -14.25 4.87 -0.57
N GLY A 29 -15.33 5.10 0.18
CA GLY A 29 -16.68 4.61 -0.16
C GLY A 29 -17.14 3.32 0.52
N SER A 30 -16.58 2.92 1.67
CA SER A 30 -17.12 1.83 2.48
C SER A 30 -18.32 2.32 3.30
N THR A 31 -19.48 2.33 2.63
CA THR A 31 -20.76 2.84 3.14
C THR A 31 -21.44 1.79 4.04
N ARG A 32 -20.82 1.39 5.15
CA ARG A 32 -21.52 0.76 6.30
C ARG A 32 -20.96 1.35 7.58
N GLY A 33 -21.84 1.92 8.42
CA GLY A 33 -21.52 2.83 9.54
C GLY A 33 -20.48 2.41 10.60
N GLY A 34 -19.89 1.21 10.52
CA GLY A 34 -18.80 0.77 11.40
C GLY A 34 -17.44 1.43 11.11
N GLU A 35 -17.22 1.97 9.91
CA GLU A 35 -15.90 2.45 9.50
C GLU A 35 -15.54 3.85 10.05
N ARG A 36 -16.53 4.70 10.39
CA ARG A 36 -16.27 6.00 11.03
C ARG A 36 -15.64 5.83 12.42
N LEU A 37 -16.06 4.80 13.16
CA LEU A 37 -15.50 4.48 14.48
C LEU A 37 -14.08 3.92 14.33
N ALA A 38 -13.84 3.01 13.38
CA ALA A 38 -12.50 2.47 13.11
C ALA A 38 -11.53 3.57 12.64
N ALA A 39 -11.95 4.47 11.74
CA ALA A 39 -11.14 5.60 11.29
C ALA A 39 -10.90 6.64 12.39
N ALA A 40 -11.84 6.82 13.33
CA ALA A 40 -11.64 7.68 14.51
C ALA A 40 -10.69 7.05 15.53
N VAL A 41 -10.83 5.75 15.80
CA VAL A 41 -9.96 4.97 16.70
C VAL A 41 -8.54 4.89 16.14
N LEU A 42 -8.36 4.59 14.84
CA LEU A 42 -7.05 4.59 14.18
C LEU A 42 -6.40 5.98 14.19
N ARG A 43 -7.19 7.06 14.04
CA ARG A 43 -6.68 8.44 14.19
C ARG A 43 -6.27 8.76 15.63
N GLY A 44 -7.08 8.35 16.62
CA GLY A 44 -6.75 8.51 18.04
C GLY A 44 -5.51 7.73 18.46
N LEU A 45 -5.36 6.48 18.00
CA LEU A 45 -4.18 5.64 18.25
C LEU A 45 -2.94 6.12 17.48
N GLY A 46 -3.12 6.71 16.30
CA GLY A 46 -2.05 7.36 15.54
C GLY A 46 -1.53 8.65 16.21
N ALA A 47 -2.39 9.36 16.95
CA ALA A 47 -2.04 10.57 17.70
C ALA A 47 -1.20 10.27 18.95
N LEU A 48 -1.34 9.08 19.55
CA LEU A 48 -0.53 8.60 20.68
C LEU A 48 0.87 8.11 20.26
N GLY A 49 1.21 8.12 18.97
CA GLY A 49 2.57 7.84 18.47
C GLY A 49 2.99 6.37 18.46
N LEU A 50 2.24 5.47 19.11
CA LEU A 50 2.58 4.05 19.29
C LEU A 50 2.46 3.20 18.01
N LEU A 51 1.69 3.66 17.00
CA LEU A 51 1.43 2.90 15.76
C LEU A 51 1.81 3.66 14.48
N ARG A 52 2.81 4.56 14.54
CA ARG A 52 3.29 5.29 13.35
C ARG A 52 3.73 4.36 12.21
N ALA A 53 4.22 3.17 12.54
CA ALA A 53 4.61 2.15 11.56
C ALA A 53 3.42 1.49 10.84
N PHE A 54 2.20 1.57 11.39
CA PHE A 54 0.98 0.97 10.82
C PHE A 54 0.02 2.01 10.24
N ARG A 55 0.54 3.17 9.81
CA ARG A 55 -0.30 4.23 9.22
C ARG A 55 -1.07 3.69 8.00
N PRO A 56 -2.41 3.76 8.01
CA PRO A 56 -3.21 3.38 6.85
C PRO A 56 -2.82 4.22 5.63
N MET A 57 -2.43 3.57 4.55
CA MET A 57 -2.05 4.18 3.29
C MET A 57 -3.30 4.37 2.42
N PRO A 58 -3.59 5.58 1.94
CA PRO A 58 -4.69 5.78 1.00
C PRO A 58 -4.49 4.97 -0.28
N THR A 59 -5.56 4.36 -0.78
CA THR A 59 -5.56 3.62 -2.06
C THR A 59 -5.09 4.50 -3.23
N SER A 60 -5.34 5.81 -3.19
CA SER A 60 -4.83 6.78 -4.17
C SER A 60 -3.31 6.85 -4.24
N VAL A 61 -2.59 6.69 -3.12
CA VAL A 61 -1.12 6.71 -3.07
C VAL A 61 -0.56 5.50 -3.81
N VAL A 62 -1.11 4.30 -3.52
CA VAL A 62 -0.71 3.07 -4.21
C VAL A 62 -1.01 3.16 -5.71
N ALA A 63 -2.16 3.70 -6.09
CA ALA A 63 -2.52 3.88 -7.50
C ALA A 63 -1.55 4.80 -8.25
N ARG A 64 -1.13 5.91 -7.64
CA ARG A 64 -0.12 6.80 -8.22
C ARG A 64 1.25 6.13 -8.36
N CYS A 65 1.67 5.39 -7.34
CA CYS A 65 2.90 4.59 -7.41
C CYS A 65 2.84 3.58 -8.56
N MET A 66 1.74 2.84 -8.71
CA MET A 66 1.56 1.89 -9.81
C MET A 66 1.63 2.57 -11.18
N HIS A 67 1.00 3.74 -11.32
CA HIS A 67 1.06 4.52 -12.56
C HIS A 67 2.49 4.98 -12.89
N ALA A 68 3.24 5.48 -11.91
CA ALA A 68 4.62 5.91 -12.13
C ALA A 68 5.55 4.72 -12.50
N LEU A 69 5.34 3.56 -11.86
CA LEU A 69 6.11 2.35 -12.15
C LEU A 69 5.86 1.81 -13.56
N SER A 70 4.62 1.91 -14.05
CA SER A 70 4.29 1.46 -15.42
C SER A 70 5.01 2.29 -16.49
N THR A 71 5.28 3.58 -16.23
CA THR A 71 5.97 4.46 -17.17
C THR A 71 7.50 4.32 -17.07
N SER A 72 8.02 4.12 -15.86
CA SER A 72 9.46 4.04 -15.58
C SER A 72 10.09 2.66 -15.82
N GLN A 73 9.28 1.61 -16.06
CA GLN A 73 9.74 0.23 -16.24
C GLN A 73 10.60 -0.29 -15.05
N HIS A 74 10.37 0.24 -13.85
CA HIS A 74 11.12 -0.15 -12.66
C HIS A 74 10.64 -1.50 -12.12
N SER A 75 11.56 -2.45 -11.95
CA SER A 75 11.29 -3.77 -11.38
C SER A 75 11.82 -3.87 -9.94
N GLY A 76 11.11 -4.59 -9.08
CA GLY A 76 11.54 -4.84 -7.71
C GLY A 76 10.38 -4.97 -6.72
N ILE A 77 10.74 -5.19 -5.45
CA ILE A 77 9.80 -5.17 -4.33
C ILE A 77 9.82 -3.77 -3.72
N LEU A 78 8.67 -3.11 -3.66
CA LEU A 78 8.50 -1.80 -3.04
C LEU A 78 7.81 -1.97 -1.69
N GLU A 79 8.53 -1.57 -0.65
CA GLU A 79 8.04 -1.55 0.72
C GLU A 79 7.29 -0.24 0.99
N PRO A 80 6.52 -0.12 2.09
CA PRO A 80 5.74 1.08 2.37
C PRO A 80 6.52 2.40 2.29
N ARG A 81 7.79 2.39 2.70
CA ARG A 81 8.71 3.55 2.61
C ARG A 81 8.99 4.00 1.17
N ASP A 82 8.91 3.10 0.21
CA ASP A 82 9.16 3.36 -1.21
C ASP A 82 7.88 3.84 -1.92
N ILE A 83 6.72 3.54 -1.33
CA ILE A 83 5.40 3.92 -1.85
C ILE A 83 4.93 5.29 -1.30
N TRP A 84 5.27 5.62 -0.05
CA TRP A 84 4.89 6.90 0.57
C TRP A 84 5.34 8.17 -0.17
N PRO A 85 6.49 8.21 -0.88
CA PRO A 85 6.88 9.36 -1.70
C PRO A 85 5.88 9.72 -2.80
N TYR A 86 4.95 8.83 -3.16
CA TYR A 86 3.88 9.10 -4.14
C TYR A 86 2.62 9.69 -3.49
N ALA A 87 2.71 10.19 -2.24
CA ALA A 87 1.59 10.79 -1.52
C ALA A 87 1.25 12.22 -1.96
N ASP A 88 2.22 12.92 -2.55
CA ASP A 88 2.13 14.33 -2.97
C ASP A 88 1.75 14.50 -4.44
#